data_AF-A0A1J6I5D2-F1
#
_entry.id   AF-A0A1J6I5D2-F1
#
_cell.length_a   1.000
_cell.length_b   1.000
_cell.length_c   1.000
_cell.angle_alpha   90.00
_cell.angle_beta   90.00
_cell.angle_gamma   90.00
#
_symmetry.space_group_name_H-M   'P 1'
#
loop_
_entity.id
_entity.type
_entity.pdbx_description
1 polymer ?
#
loop_
_entity_poly.entity_id
_entity_poly.type
_entity_poly.pdbx_seq_one_letter_code
_entity_poly.pdbx_strand_id
1 'polypeptide(L)'
;MKIGITVPAECVFCKQAKETFNHLYFECSITSRLWAKMCKWLGYTRNIGDWECELMWISTIAKSRKGINGITCCIFAMMVVVIWRERNRGKFEQKKYDEQQICREMVQHVHVRG
;
A
#
# COMPACT_ATOMS: atom_id res chain seq x y z
N MET A 1 -9.20 -2.05 -34.08
CA MET A 1 -9.07 -0.82 -33.27
C MET A 1 -8.14 -1.12 -32.10
N LYS A 2 -6.86 -0.72 -32.17
CA LYS A 2 -5.92 -0.85 -31.04
C LYS A 2 -6.03 0.45 -30.23
N ILE A 3 -6.62 0.38 -29.04
CA ILE A 3 -6.57 1.47 -28.08
C ILE A 3 -5.13 1.53 -27.55
N GLY A 4 -4.30 2.37 -28.18
CA GLY A 4 -2.90 2.55 -27.83
C GLY A 4 -2.74 3.51 -26.65
N ILE A 5 -3.09 3.08 -25.43
CA ILE A 5 -2.70 3.82 -24.23
C ILE A 5 -1.26 3.43 -23.91
N THR A 6 -0.31 4.29 -24.30
CA THR A 6 1.09 4.15 -23.89
C THR A 6 1.22 4.58 -22.43
N VAL A 7 1.04 3.63 -21.52
CA VAL A 7 1.27 3.85 -20.09
C VAL A 7 2.77 3.76 -19.82
N PRO A 8 3.41 4.77 -19.19
CA PRO A 8 4.82 4.68 -18.82
C PRO A 8 5.10 3.42 -18.00
N ALA A 9 6.16 2.69 -18.33
CA ALA A 9 6.48 1.44 -17.62
C ALA A 9 7.06 1.68 -16.21
N GLU A 10 7.48 2.91 -15.91
CA GLU A 10 8.09 3.29 -14.64
C GLU A 10 7.06 3.40 -13.51
N CYS A 11 7.44 2.97 -12.29
CA CYS A 11 6.62 3.11 -11.09
C CYS A 11 6.20 4.57 -10.85
N VAL A 12 4.90 4.80 -10.64
CA VAL A 12 4.37 6.14 -10.31
C VAL A 12 4.98 6.70 -9.03
N PHE A 13 5.32 5.84 -8.08
CA PHE A 13 5.76 6.26 -6.76
C PHE A 13 7.24 6.62 -6.71
N CYS A 14 8.14 5.66 -6.95
CA CYS A 14 9.58 5.89 -6.78
C CYS A 14 10.27 6.54 -7.98
N LYS A 15 9.71 6.43 -9.19
CA LYS A 15 10.35 6.90 -10.44
C LYS A 15 11.77 6.37 -10.66
N GLN A 16 12.03 5.13 -10.21
CA GLN A 16 13.37 4.53 -10.18
C GLN A 16 13.42 3.12 -10.78
N ALA A 17 12.28 2.46 -10.93
CA ALA A 17 12.20 1.09 -11.43
C ALA A 17 10.93 0.88 -12.25
N LYS A 18 10.93 -0.19 -13.05
CA LYS A 18 9.74 -0.65 -13.76
C LYS A 18 8.67 -1.05 -12.76
N GLU A 19 7.44 -0.62 -13.02
CA GLU A 19 6.27 -1.01 -12.26
C GLU A 19 5.94 -2.49 -12.55
N THR A 20 6.09 -3.32 -11.52
CA THR A 20 5.55 -4.67 -11.45
C THR A 20 4.59 -4.74 -10.26
N PHE A 21 3.84 -5.84 -10.14
CA PHE A 21 2.96 -6.04 -8.98
C PHE A 21 3.74 -6.03 -7.66
N ASN A 22 4.82 -6.81 -7.57
CA ASN A 22 5.67 -6.87 -6.37
C ASN A 22 6.31 -5.51 -6.07
N HIS A 23 6.81 -4.83 -7.11
CA HIS A 23 7.36 -3.50 -6.95
C HIS A 23 6.33 -2.51 -6.44
N LEU A 24 5.12 -2.52 -6.99
CA LEU A 24 4.06 -1.60 -6.60
C LEU A 24 3.74 -1.69 -5.10
N TYR A 25 3.60 -2.90 -4.56
CA TYR A 25 3.10 -3.06 -3.20
C TYR A 25 4.21 -3.10 -2.13
N PHE A 26 5.37 -3.72 -2.38
CA PHE A 26 6.37 -3.88 -1.32
C PHE A 26 7.85 -3.76 -1.71
N GLU A 27 8.24 -3.82 -2.98
CA GLU A 27 9.65 -3.55 -3.36
C GLU A 27 9.90 -2.07 -3.69
N CYS A 28 8.85 -1.28 -3.95
CA CYS A 28 8.98 0.16 -4.11
C CYS A 28 9.28 0.78 -2.74
N SER A 29 10.36 1.56 -2.68
CA SER A 29 10.81 2.21 -1.44
C SER A 29 9.73 3.10 -0.80
N ILE A 30 8.81 3.67 -1.59
CA ILE A 30 7.73 4.53 -1.09
C ILE A 30 6.64 3.69 -0.42
N THR A 31 6.10 2.68 -1.11
CA THR A 31 4.98 1.87 -0.59
C THR A 31 5.42 0.92 0.52
N SER A 32 6.65 0.41 0.45
CA SER A 32 7.28 -0.33 1.54
C SER A 32 7.40 0.52 2.82
N ARG A 33 7.89 1.76 2.71
CA ARG A 33 7.94 2.70 3.86
C ARG A 33 6.56 3.04 4.40
N LEU A 34 5.57 3.20 3.52
CA LEU A 34 4.19 3.43 3.93
C LEU A 34 3.69 2.27 4.81
N TRP A 35 3.97 1.03 4.43
CA TRP A 35 3.59 -0.14 5.21
C TRP A 35 4.35 -0.23 6.53
N ALA A 36 5.66 0.02 6.50
CA ALA A 36 6.47 0.09 7.72
C ALA A 36 5.93 1.11 8.73
N LYS A 37 5.50 2.29 8.26
CA LYS A 37 4.88 3.33 9.10
C LYS A 37 3.57 2.83 9.73
N MET A 38 2.71 2.16 8.97
CA MET A 38 1.45 1.61 9.48
C MET A 38 1.70 0.48 10.49
N CYS A 39 2.62 -0.44 10.21
CA CYS A 39 3.05 -1.47 11.14
C CYS A 39 3.55 -0.88 12.46
N LYS A 40 4.41 0.14 12.39
CA LYS A 40 4.91 0.85 13.58
C LYS A 40 3.78 1.52 14.37
N TRP A 41 2.84 2.17 13.68
CA TRP A 41 1.68 2.80 14.31
C TRP A 41 0.79 1.78 15.05
N LEU A 42 0.65 0.57 14.49
CA LEU A 42 -0.04 -0.57 15.12
C LEU A 42 0.75 -1.25 16.24
N GLY A 43 1.99 -0.80 16.51
CA GLY A 43 2.85 -1.38 17.54
C GLY A 43 3.69 -2.58 17.10
N TYR A 44 3.74 -2.89 15.80
CA TYR A 44 4.62 -3.94 15.27
C TYR A 44 6.01 -3.39 14.95
N THR A 45 7.04 -4.07 15.45
CA THR A 45 8.44 -3.84 15.04
C THR A 45 8.86 -4.99 14.14
N ARG A 46 8.91 -4.75 12.83
CA ARG A 46 9.27 -5.78 11.84
C ARG A 46 9.88 -5.18 10.58
N ASN A 47 10.70 -5.98 9.91
CA ASN A 47 11.15 -5.68 8.56
C ASN A 47 10.02 -6.00 7.58
N ILE A 48 9.83 -5.13 6.59
CA ILE A 48 8.87 -5.35 5.52
C ILE A 48 9.49 -6.26 4.47
N GLY A 49 8.83 -7.38 4.21
CA GLY A 49 9.20 -8.35 3.17
C GLY A 49 8.55 -8.01 1.83
N ASP A 50 8.64 -8.95 0.90
CA ASP A 50 7.91 -8.89 -0.36
C ASP A 50 6.41 -9.16 -0.17
N TRP A 51 5.66 -9.14 -1.28
CA TRP A 51 4.22 -9.41 -1.28
C TRP A 51 3.84 -10.73 -0.61
N GLU A 52 4.56 -11.81 -0.90
CA GLU A 52 4.24 -13.13 -0.37
C GLU A 52 4.47 -13.18 1.14
N CYS A 53 5.59 -12.61 1.60
CA CYS A 53 5.91 -12.47 3.03
C CYS A 53 4.82 -11.70 3.78
N GLU A 54 4.43 -10.53 3.26
CA GLU A 54 3.42 -9.69 3.93
C GLU A 54 2.03 -10.32 3.88
N LEU A 55 1.66 -10.94 2.75
CA LEU A 55 0.38 -11.63 2.63
C LEU A 55 0.30 -12.85 3.57
N MET A 56 1.38 -13.60 3.72
CA MET A 56 1.45 -14.73 4.66
C MET A 56 1.32 -14.25 6.12
N TRP A 57 1.98 -13.14 6.46
CA TRP A 57 1.87 -12.54 7.78
C TRP A 57 0.45 -12.07 8.09
N ILE A 58 -0.17 -11.34 7.15
CA ILE A 58 -1.56 -10.89 7.29
C ILE A 58 -2.53 -12.06 7.38
N SER A 59 -2.33 -13.11 6.58
CA SER A 59 -3.15 -14.33 6.64
C SER A 59 -3.04 -15.04 7.99
N THR A 60 -1.89 -14.93 8.66
CA THR A 60 -1.69 -15.46 10.01
C THR A 60 -2.41 -14.60 11.05
N ILE A 61 -2.31 -13.28 10.92
CA ILE A 61 -2.99 -12.30 11.79
C ILE A 61 -4.51 -12.47 11.71
N ALA A 62 -5.05 -12.65 10.50
CA ALA A 62 -6.49 -12.77 10.23
C ALA A 62 -7.15 -13.96 10.95
N LYS A 63 -6.39 -15.00 11.31
CA LYS A 63 -6.90 -16.17 12.05
C LYS A 63 -7.09 -15.90 13.55
N SER A 64 -6.60 -14.78 14.06
CA SER A 64 -6.68 -14.42 15.48
C SER A 64 -7.98 -13.69 15.82
N ARG A 65 -8.46 -13.86 17.06
CA ARG A 65 -9.63 -13.12 17.61
C ARG A 65 -9.28 -11.80 18.30
N LYS A 66 -8.01 -11.36 18.27
CA LYS A 66 -7.59 -10.09 18.89
C LYS A 66 -8.10 -8.91 18.06
N GLY A 67 -8.76 -7.94 18.68
CA GLY A 67 -9.31 -6.75 17.98
C GLY A 67 -8.27 -6.01 17.14
N ILE A 68 -7.05 -5.82 17.68
CA ILE A 68 -5.94 -5.19 16.96
C ILE A 68 -5.58 -5.93 15.66
N ASN A 69 -5.71 -7.26 15.62
CA ASN A 69 -5.41 -8.03 14.42
C ASN A 69 -6.46 -7.77 13.31
N GLY A 70 -7.73 -7.61 13.68
CA GLY A 70 -8.77 -7.19 12.74
C GLY A 70 -8.48 -5.80 12.15
N ILE A 71 -8.09 -4.85 13.01
CA ILE A 71 -7.68 -3.50 12.58
C ILE A 71 -6.48 -3.58 11.62
N THR A 72 -5.48 -4.41 11.93
CA THR A 72 -4.31 -4.63 11.07
C THR A 72 -4.71 -5.15 9.69
N CYS A 73 -5.61 -6.13 9.61
CA CYS A 73 -6.14 -6.64 8.34
C CYS A 73 -6.90 -5.55 7.56
N CYS A 74 -7.71 -4.73 8.24
CA CYS A 74 -8.41 -3.61 7.60
C CYS A 74 -7.44 -2.57 7.02
N ILE A 75 -6.38 -2.23 7.74
CA ILE A 75 -5.36 -1.28 7.26
C ILE A 75 -4.61 -1.83 6.07
N PHE A 76 -4.24 -3.12 6.10
CA PHE A 76 -3.60 -3.76 4.97
C PHE A 76 -4.50 -3.75 3.72
N ALA A 77 -5.77 -4.11 3.86
CA ALA A 77 -6.71 -4.05 2.75
C ALA A 77 -6.88 -2.61 2.21
N MET A 78 -6.99 -1.64 3.11
CA MET A 78 -7.08 -0.22 2.75
C MET A 78 -5.83 0.28 2.02
N MET A 79 -4.64 -0.13 2.48
CA MET A 79 -3.37 0.16 1.82
C MET A 79 -3.41 -0.29 0.35
N VAL A 80 -3.78 -1.55 0.11
CA VAL A 80 -3.80 -2.12 -1.24
C VAL A 80 -4.71 -1.30 -2.16
N VAL A 81 -5.91 -0.94 -1.66
CA VAL A 81 -6.87 -0.12 -2.41
C VAL A 81 -6.36 1.28 -2.68
N VAL A 82 -5.78 1.96 -1.68
CA VAL A 82 -5.29 3.33 -1.83
C VAL A 82 -4.08 3.38 -2.77
N ILE A 83 -3.13 2.45 -2.64
CA ILE A 83 -1.98 2.34 -3.56
C ILE A 83 -2.47 2.17 -4.99
N TRP A 84 -3.42 1.26 -5.23
CA TRP A 84 -3.99 1.05 -6.56
C TRP A 84 -4.67 2.31 -7.12
N ARG A 85 -5.45 2.99 -6.27
CA ARG A 85 -6.15 4.23 -6.64
C ARG A 85 -5.17 5.34 -7.02
N GLU A 86 -4.17 5.60 -6.19
CA GLU A 86 -3.19 6.67 -6.42
C GLU A 86 -2.27 6.35 -7.61
N ARG A 87 -1.92 5.07 -7.81
CA ARG A 87 -1.25 4.62 -9.03
C ARG A 87 -2.08 4.95 -10.26
N ASN A 88 -3.37 4.65 -10.27
CA ASN A 88 -4.23 4.92 -11.43
C ASN A 88 -4.39 6.42 -11.69
N ARG A 89 -4.57 7.23 -10.63
CA ARG A 89 -4.57 8.69 -10.76
C ARG A 89 -3.26 9.21 -11.37
N GLY A 90 -2.12 8.69 -10.94
CA GLY A 90 -0.83 9.08 -11.50
C GLY A 90 -0.63 8.64 -12.96
N LYS A 91 -1.09 7.45 -13.33
CA LYS A 91 -0.95 6.93 -14.72
C LYS A 91 -1.91 7.58 -15.71
N PHE A 92 -3.16 7.80 -15.31
CA PHE A 92 -4.24 8.16 -16.23
C PHE A 92 -4.69 9.62 -16.11
N GLU A 93 -4.56 10.22 -14.93
CA GLU A 93 -4.96 11.63 -14.69
C GLU A 93 -3.75 12.57 -14.57
N GLN A 94 -2.52 12.03 -14.66
CA GLN A 94 -1.25 12.77 -14.47
C GLN A 94 -1.17 13.56 -13.15
N LYS A 95 -1.95 13.15 -12.14
CA LYS A 95 -1.92 13.78 -10.82
C LYS A 95 -0.70 13.29 -10.04
N LYS A 96 -0.05 14.21 -9.32
CA LYS A 96 1.01 13.86 -8.37
C LYS A 96 0.36 13.26 -7.12
N TYR A 97 0.97 12.21 -6.57
CA TYR A 97 0.59 11.68 -5.27
C TYR A 97 1.35 12.41 -4.16
N ASP A 98 0.75 12.50 -2.97
CA ASP A 98 1.38 13.01 -1.75
C ASP A 98 1.43 11.89 -0.71
N GLU A 99 2.64 11.43 -0.36
CA GLU A 99 2.88 10.37 0.62
C GLU A 99 2.26 10.71 1.99
N GLN A 100 2.30 11.98 2.40
CA GLN A 100 1.77 12.43 3.69
C GLN A 100 0.23 12.46 3.67
N GLN A 101 -0.37 12.85 2.55
CA GLN A 101 -1.81 12.77 2.36
C GLN A 101 -2.30 11.32 2.43
N ILE A 102 -1.62 10.39 1.75
CA ILE A 102 -1.96 8.95 1.78
C ILE A 102 -1.85 8.40 3.20
N CYS A 103 -0.76 8.70 3.92
CA CYS A 103 -0.61 8.27 5.32
C CYS A 103 -1.76 8.80 6.20
N ARG A 104 -2.11 10.09 6.07
CA ARG A 104 -3.19 10.72 6.84
C ARG A 104 -4.54 10.10 6.55
N GLU A 105 -4.85 9.87 5.28
CA GLU A 105 -6.10 9.23 4.85
C GLU A 105 -6.24 7.82 5.46
N MET A 106 -5.17 7.03 5.43
CA MET A 106 -5.18 5.69 6.02
C MET A 106 -5.41 5.72 7.54
N VAL A 107 -4.77 6.64 8.26
CA VAL A 107 -4.94 6.78 9.72
C VAL A 107 -6.34 7.30 10.08
N GLN A 108 -6.87 8.26 9.32
CA GLN A 108 -8.19 8.85 9.55
C GLN A 108 -9.32 7.86 9.30
N HIS A 109 -9.27 7.08 8.23
CA HIS A 109 -10.31 6.09 7.94
C HIS A 109 -10.41 4.97 8.99
N VAL A 110 -9.31 4.68 9.69
CA VAL A 110 -9.30 3.72 10.80
C VAL A 110 -9.88 4.34 12.07
N HIS A 111 -9.49 5.59 12.41
CA HIS A 111 -10.02 6.29 13.58
C HIS A 111 -11.51 6.63 13.50
N VAL A 112 -12.06 6.84 12.30
CA VAL A 112 -13.49 7.17 12.13
C VAL A 112 -14.37 5.91 12.19
N ARG A 113 -13.79 4.71 12.08
CA ARG A 113 -14.52 3.43 12.00
C ARG A 113 -14.22 2.45 13.15
N GLY A 114 -13.31 2.80 14.05
CA GLY A 114 -13.02 2.06 15.29
C GLY A 114 -13.54 2.83 16.49
#